data_AF-A0A4Q5QWS7-F1
#
_entry.id   AF-A0A4Q5QWS7-F1
#
_cell.length_a   1.000
_cell.length_b   1.000
_cell.length_c   1.000
_cell.angle_alpha   90.00
_cell.angle_beta   90.00
_cell.angle_gamma   90.00
#
_symmetry.space_group_name_H-M   'P 1'
#
loop_
_entity.id
_entity.type
_entity.pdbx_description
1 polymer ?
#
loop_
_entity_poly.entity_id
_entity_poly.type
_entity_poly.pdbx_seq_one_letter_code
_entity_poly.pdbx_strand_id
1 'polypeptide(L)'
;MIFPLVHDLAADGLPVAVTCRVLGVSRSGYYEWLERPASNRSRADAALTQTIVEVHASSRATYGAPRVHAELRLGLGIACGRKRIARLMKAAGLVGVCHRRKRSGTKPLPAPHEDLVRRRFTAEEPNRLWVSDITEHPTTEGKVYCAAVVDVFSRMVVGWSIADHIRSELVVDALEMACWRRRPQPGTIVHADRGSQYTSWIFGHRLRTAGLLGSMGRVASSVDNGLMESFWSTMQRELLDRRSWSTRAELGTAMFEWIEAFYNPRRRHSGIGYLKHFFGPVWYMAWLLLPIELISHFVRPFTLALRLKGNMAGDHTVLSVFTSMAPWIVPVPVYFLGLLVCFLQAFIFVMLTMVYISMAKDSDHH
;
A
#
# COMPACT_ATOMS: atom_id res chain seq x y z
N MET A 1 -1.15 -42.27 -5.05
CA MET A 1 -2.53 -41.75 -4.88
C MET A 1 -3.49 -42.69 -5.58
N ILE A 2 -3.77 -43.88 -5.01
CA ILE A 2 -4.65 -44.87 -5.67
C ILE A 2 -5.99 -44.97 -4.94
N PHE A 3 -6.00 -44.95 -3.60
CA PHE A 3 -7.24 -44.97 -2.81
C PHE A 3 -8.18 -43.76 -3.00
N PRO A 4 -7.70 -42.50 -3.18
CA PRO A 4 -8.59 -41.39 -3.52
C PRO A 4 -9.33 -41.60 -4.85
N LEU A 5 -8.64 -42.14 -5.86
CA LEU A 5 -9.26 -42.47 -7.16
C LEU A 5 -10.30 -43.59 -7.03
N VAL A 6 -10.05 -44.60 -6.19
CA VAL A 6 -11.05 -45.63 -5.87
C VAL A 6 -12.29 -45.01 -5.22
N HIS A 7 -12.10 -44.02 -4.35
CA HIS A 7 -13.20 -43.32 -3.66
C HIS A 7 -14.03 -42.46 -4.63
N ASP A 8 -13.39 -41.69 -5.52
CA ASP A 8 -14.08 -40.87 -6.52
C ASP A 8 -14.92 -41.75 -7.48
N LEU A 9 -14.35 -42.85 -7.98
CA LEU A 9 -15.05 -43.80 -8.85
C LEU A 9 -16.20 -44.50 -8.12
N ALA A 10 -16.07 -44.74 -6.81
CA ALA A 10 -17.16 -45.28 -6.00
C ALA A 10 -18.31 -44.27 -5.81
N ALA A 11 -18.01 -42.98 -5.71
CA ALA A 11 -19.01 -41.91 -5.68
C ALA A 11 -19.77 -41.80 -7.03
N ASP A 12 -19.11 -42.10 -8.13
CA ASP A 12 -19.71 -42.21 -9.48
C ASP A 12 -20.51 -43.53 -9.69
N GLY A 13 -20.69 -44.33 -8.64
CA GLY A 13 -21.50 -45.56 -8.66
C GLY A 13 -20.77 -46.83 -9.07
N LEU A 14 -19.44 -46.78 -9.28
CA LEU A 14 -18.67 -47.98 -9.61
C LEU A 14 -18.37 -48.81 -8.35
N PRO A 15 -18.56 -50.15 -8.39
CA PRO A 15 -18.28 -50.97 -7.21
C PRO A 15 -16.81 -50.92 -6.80
N VAL A 16 -16.53 -50.54 -5.55
CA VAL A 16 -15.19 -50.50 -4.93
C VAL A 16 -14.39 -51.77 -5.22
N ALA A 17 -15.04 -52.94 -5.16
CA ALA A 17 -14.38 -54.23 -5.43
C ALA A 17 -13.86 -54.38 -6.85
N VAL A 18 -14.55 -53.80 -7.84
CA VAL A 18 -14.13 -53.81 -9.25
C VAL A 18 -12.97 -52.82 -9.42
N THR A 19 -13.11 -51.61 -8.89
CA THR A 19 -12.10 -50.56 -8.99
C THR A 19 -10.79 -50.94 -8.30
N CYS A 20 -10.83 -51.53 -7.10
CA CYS A 20 -9.66 -52.04 -6.39
C CYS A 20 -8.94 -53.14 -7.18
N ARG A 21 -9.70 -54.04 -7.83
CA ARG A 21 -9.14 -55.14 -8.64
C ARG A 21 -8.44 -54.60 -9.88
N VAL A 22 -9.06 -53.67 -10.59
CA VAL A 22 -8.50 -53.05 -11.80
C VAL A 22 -7.24 -52.24 -11.48
N LEU A 23 -7.23 -51.52 -10.36
CA LEU A 23 -6.09 -50.70 -9.93
C LEU A 23 -5.02 -51.48 -9.14
N GLY A 24 -5.20 -52.79 -8.93
CA GLY A 24 -4.21 -53.65 -8.26
C GLY A 24 -4.02 -53.36 -6.77
N VAL A 25 -5.05 -52.89 -6.07
CA VAL A 25 -5.00 -52.56 -4.63
C VAL A 25 -5.97 -53.43 -3.81
N SER A 26 -5.65 -53.65 -2.53
CA SER A 26 -6.50 -54.45 -1.64
C SER A 26 -7.76 -53.70 -1.20
N ARG A 27 -8.89 -54.42 -1.11
CA ARG A 27 -10.15 -53.88 -0.57
C ARG A 27 -10.02 -53.52 0.91
N SER A 28 -9.33 -54.37 1.69
CA SER A 28 -9.08 -54.12 3.11
C SER A 28 -8.26 -52.85 3.33
N GLY A 29 -7.24 -52.62 2.51
CA GLY A 29 -6.42 -51.40 2.57
C GLY A 29 -7.20 -50.13 2.19
N TYR A 30 -8.19 -50.23 1.28
CA TYR A 30 -9.09 -49.12 0.96
C TYR A 30 -9.98 -48.74 2.16
N TYR A 31 -10.62 -49.72 2.80
CA TYR A 31 -11.47 -49.44 3.97
C TYR A 31 -10.66 -49.00 5.19
N GLU A 32 -9.48 -49.58 5.44
CA GLU A 32 -8.56 -49.10 6.47
C GLU A 32 -8.11 -47.65 6.19
N TRP A 33 -7.87 -47.30 4.93
CA TRP A 33 -7.56 -45.93 4.53
C TRP A 33 -8.75 -44.98 4.75
N LEU A 34 -9.98 -45.43 4.48
CA LEU A 34 -11.20 -44.65 4.66
C LEU A 34 -11.49 -44.34 6.13
N GLU A 35 -11.25 -45.32 7.01
CA GLU A 35 -11.41 -45.17 8.47
C GLU A 35 -10.22 -44.49 9.15
N ARG A 36 -9.10 -44.32 8.43
CA ARG A 36 -7.87 -43.76 9.01
C ARG A 36 -8.10 -42.29 9.41
N PRO A 37 -7.93 -41.93 10.69
CA PRO A 37 -8.06 -40.54 11.10
C PRO A 37 -6.99 -39.69 10.41
N ALA A 38 -7.32 -38.43 10.15
CA ALA A 38 -6.39 -37.49 9.53
C ALA A 38 -5.10 -37.41 10.35
N SER A 39 -3.96 -37.69 9.70
CA SER A 39 -2.66 -37.61 10.35
C SER A 39 -2.44 -36.23 10.98
N ASN A 40 -1.63 -36.16 12.05
CA ASN A 40 -1.27 -34.88 12.69
C ASN A 40 -0.76 -33.84 11.68
N ARG A 41 -0.02 -34.30 10.66
CA ARG A 41 0.45 -33.45 9.57
C ARG A 41 -0.69 -32.92 8.69
N SER A 42 -1.68 -33.76 8.37
CA SER A 42 -2.86 -33.35 7.59
C SER A 42 -3.71 -32.35 8.36
N ARG A 43 -3.94 -32.57 9.67
CA ARG A 43 -4.64 -31.61 10.54
C ARG A 43 -3.91 -30.27 10.62
N ALA A 44 -2.59 -30.30 10.80
CA ALA A 44 -1.77 -29.09 10.82
C ALA A 44 -1.73 -28.37 9.46
N ASP A 45 -1.73 -29.11 8.34
CA ASP A 45 -1.83 -28.53 7.00
C ASP A 45 -3.21 -27.90 6.76
N ALA A 46 -4.29 -28.51 7.23
CA ALA A 46 -5.64 -27.96 7.12
C ALA A 46 -5.78 -26.65 7.91
N ALA A 47 -5.36 -26.63 9.18
CA ALA A 47 -5.36 -25.42 10.00
C ALA A 47 -4.51 -24.30 9.37
N LEU A 48 -3.31 -24.63 8.89
CA LEU A 48 -2.45 -23.67 8.21
C LEU A 48 -3.07 -23.17 6.89
N THR A 49 -3.80 -24.03 6.17
CA THR A 49 -4.50 -23.65 4.93
C THR A 49 -5.59 -22.62 5.22
N GLN A 50 -6.35 -22.78 6.31
CA GLN A 50 -7.35 -21.79 6.72
C GLN A 50 -6.70 -20.43 7.00
N THR A 51 -5.61 -20.39 7.76
CA THR A 51 -4.88 -19.13 8.00
C THR A 51 -4.33 -18.52 6.71
N ILE A 52 -3.86 -19.35 5.77
CA ILE A 52 -3.40 -18.91 4.45
C ILE A 52 -4.55 -18.26 3.66
N VAL A 53 -5.75 -18.84 3.70
CA VAL A 53 -6.96 -18.29 3.04
C VAL A 53 -7.31 -16.92 3.63
N GLU A 54 -7.31 -16.79 4.96
CA GLU A 54 -7.60 -15.53 5.66
C GLU A 54 -6.57 -14.43 5.32
N VAL A 55 -5.28 -14.79 5.31
CA VAL A 55 -4.20 -13.88 4.90
C VAL A 55 -4.35 -13.47 3.43
N HIS A 56 -4.69 -14.41 2.54
CA HIS A 56 -4.90 -14.10 1.13
C HIS A 56 -6.11 -13.18 0.93
N ALA A 57 -7.23 -13.46 1.60
CA ALA A 57 -8.43 -12.63 1.55
C ALA A 57 -8.19 -11.21 2.10
N SER A 58 -7.55 -11.09 3.26
CA SER A 58 -7.20 -9.79 3.85
C SER A 58 -6.22 -8.98 2.99
N SER A 59 -5.42 -9.66 2.16
CA SER A 59 -4.57 -9.03 1.14
C SER A 59 -5.31 -8.65 -0.16
N ARG A 60 -6.66 -8.66 -0.16
CA ARG A 60 -7.50 -8.48 -1.35
C ARG A 60 -7.19 -9.48 -2.46
N ALA A 61 -6.82 -10.71 -2.09
CA ALA A 61 -6.37 -11.74 -3.02
C ALA A 61 -5.13 -11.39 -3.87
N THR A 62 -4.30 -10.44 -3.41
CA THR A 62 -3.10 -10.01 -4.17
C THR A 62 -1.86 -10.83 -3.83
N TYR A 63 -1.75 -11.36 -2.61
CA TYR A 63 -0.52 -11.99 -2.15
C TYR A 63 -0.28 -13.37 -2.76
N GLY A 64 0.90 -13.55 -3.36
CA GLY A 64 1.42 -14.88 -3.68
C GLY A 64 2.16 -15.52 -2.49
N ALA A 65 2.57 -16.78 -2.66
CA ALA A 65 3.26 -17.56 -1.63
C ALA A 65 4.42 -16.85 -0.91
N PRO A 66 5.27 -16.03 -1.56
CA PRO A 66 6.33 -15.30 -0.86
C PRO A 66 5.81 -14.27 0.15
N ARG A 67 4.74 -13.54 -0.19
CA ARG A 67 4.15 -12.51 0.68
C ARG A 67 3.31 -13.13 1.79
N VAL A 68 2.55 -14.18 1.48
CA VAL A 68 1.84 -14.98 2.50
C VAL A 68 2.83 -15.56 3.51
N HIS A 69 3.97 -16.11 3.06
CA HIS A 69 5.02 -16.58 3.97
C HIS A 69 5.55 -15.47 4.88
N ALA A 70 5.80 -14.28 4.33
CA ALA A 70 6.23 -13.16 5.15
C ALA A 70 5.18 -12.77 6.19
N GLU A 71 3.89 -12.76 5.81
CA GLU A 71 2.76 -12.49 6.70
C GLU A 71 2.69 -13.49 7.85
N LEU A 72 2.69 -14.78 7.53
CA LEU A 72 2.68 -15.86 8.51
C LEU A 72 3.88 -15.75 9.46
N ARG A 73 5.08 -15.50 8.93
CA ARG A 73 6.30 -15.52 9.74
C ARG A 73 6.51 -14.27 10.59
N LEU A 74 6.36 -13.07 10.04
CA LEU A 74 6.64 -11.83 10.79
C LEU A 74 5.37 -11.18 11.36
N GLY A 75 4.19 -11.48 10.81
CA GLY A 75 2.91 -10.93 11.28
C GLY A 75 2.30 -11.80 12.38
N LEU A 76 2.21 -13.11 12.11
CA LEU A 76 1.57 -14.07 13.03
C LEU A 76 2.57 -14.92 13.82
N GLY A 77 3.89 -14.78 13.59
CA GLY A 77 4.92 -15.56 14.27
C GLY A 77 4.95 -17.06 13.91
N ILE A 78 4.25 -17.48 12.86
CA ILE A 78 4.12 -18.87 12.46
C ILE A 78 5.31 -19.27 11.59
N ALA A 79 6.19 -20.11 12.14
CA ALA A 79 7.32 -20.68 11.40
C ALA A 79 6.86 -21.78 10.44
N CYS A 80 6.94 -21.50 9.13
CA CYS A 80 6.57 -22.47 8.10
C CYS A 80 7.48 -22.37 6.87
N GLY A 81 7.71 -23.49 6.18
CA GLY A 81 8.55 -23.53 4.99
C GLY A 81 7.85 -22.94 3.76
N ARG A 82 8.57 -22.13 2.96
CA ARG A 82 8.04 -21.53 1.72
C ARG A 82 7.40 -22.55 0.76
N LYS A 83 8.04 -23.72 0.57
CA LYS A 83 7.52 -24.80 -0.28
C LYS A 83 6.22 -25.40 0.25
N ARG A 84 6.05 -25.46 1.58
CA ARG A 84 4.82 -25.94 2.23
C ARG A 84 3.66 -24.99 1.91
N ILE A 85 3.86 -23.69 2.08
CA ILE A 85 2.85 -22.67 1.75
C ILE A 85 2.48 -22.73 0.27
N ALA A 86 3.47 -22.76 -0.63
CA ALA A 86 3.21 -22.82 -2.06
C ALA A 86 2.35 -24.04 -2.46
N ARG A 87 2.62 -25.21 -1.85
CA ARG A 87 1.81 -26.42 -2.04
C ARG A 87 0.39 -26.24 -1.51
N LEU A 88 0.22 -25.69 -0.30
CA LEU A 88 -1.11 -25.51 0.32
C LEU A 88 -1.93 -24.46 -0.44
N MET A 89 -1.33 -23.35 -0.86
CA MET A 89 -1.98 -22.36 -1.71
C MET A 89 -2.45 -22.98 -3.03
N LYS A 90 -1.60 -23.79 -3.68
CA LYS A 90 -1.99 -24.50 -4.91
C LYS A 90 -3.15 -25.46 -4.68
N ALA A 91 -3.14 -26.21 -3.58
CA ALA A 91 -4.21 -27.14 -3.22
C ALA A 91 -5.54 -26.40 -2.92
N ALA A 92 -5.47 -25.20 -2.34
CA ALA A 92 -6.63 -24.34 -2.06
C ALA A 92 -7.05 -23.45 -3.24
N GLY A 93 -6.42 -23.59 -4.42
CA GLY A 93 -6.73 -22.76 -5.59
C GLY A 93 -6.34 -21.27 -5.46
N LEU A 94 -5.52 -20.92 -4.47
CA LEU A 94 -5.13 -19.54 -4.20
C LEU A 94 -3.96 -19.11 -5.08
N VAL A 95 -4.17 -18.06 -5.87
CA VAL A 95 -3.16 -17.47 -6.74
C VAL A 95 -2.96 -16.01 -6.36
N GLY A 96 -1.71 -15.58 -6.28
CA GLY A 96 -1.37 -14.18 -6.10
C GLY A 96 -1.33 -13.45 -7.45
N VAL A 97 -1.56 -12.15 -7.45
CA VAL A 97 -1.54 -11.36 -8.68
C VAL A 97 -0.11 -11.28 -9.23
N CYS A 98 0.09 -11.74 -10.47
CA CYS A 98 1.31 -11.54 -11.22
C CYS A 98 0.98 -11.25 -12.69
N HIS A 99 1.67 -10.28 -13.30
CA HIS A 99 1.67 -10.17 -14.75
C HIS A 99 2.59 -11.24 -15.32
N ARG A 100 2.17 -11.90 -16.40
CA ARG A 100 3.08 -12.70 -17.23
C ARG A 100 4.12 -11.71 -17.77
N ARG A 101 5.40 -11.94 -17.46
CA ARG A 101 6.50 -11.12 -17.96
C ARG A 101 6.32 -10.98 -19.48
N LYS A 102 5.98 -9.79 -19.99
CA LYS A 102 6.01 -9.55 -21.43
C LYS A 102 7.43 -9.87 -21.87
N ARG A 103 7.61 -10.88 -22.72
CA ARG A 103 8.89 -11.10 -23.41
C ARG A 103 9.07 -9.89 -24.33
N SER A 104 9.67 -8.82 -23.80
CA SER A 104 10.17 -7.75 -24.64
C SER A 104 11.29 -8.35 -25.48
N GLY A 105 11.04 -8.52 -26.78
CA GLY A 105 12.02 -9.00 -27.76
C GLY A 105 13.07 -7.95 -28.13
N THR A 106 13.03 -6.77 -27.52
CA THR A 106 13.93 -5.67 -27.87
C THR A 106 14.82 -5.38 -26.68
N LYS A 107 16.10 -5.78 -26.77
CA LYS A 107 17.13 -5.28 -25.87
C LYS A 107 17.22 -3.76 -26.10
N PRO A 108 17.11 -2.92 -25.04
CA PRO A 108 17.42 -1.50 -25.18
C PRO A 108 18.84 -1.35 -25.72
N LEU A 109 19.04 -0.43 -26.66
CA LEU A 109 20.38 -0.04 -27.09
C LEU A 109 21.20 0.40 -25.87
N PRO A 110 22.52 0.13 -25.83
CA PRO A 110 23.38 0.59 -24.75
C PRO A 110 23.28 2.11 -24.62
N ALA A 111 23.15 2.60 -23.38
CA ALA A 111 23.12 4.03 -23.12
C ALA A 111 24.46 4.67 -23.58
N PRO A 112 24.47 5.86 -24.22
CA PRO A 112 25.69 6.48 -24.77
C PRO A 112 26.71 6.98 -23.74
N HIS A 113 26.39 6.91 -22.44
CA HIS A 113 27.19 7.51 -21.37
C HIS A 113 27.42 6.50 -20.24
N GLU A 114 28.59 6.55 -19.61
CA GLU A 114 28.89 5.76 -18.42
C GLU A 114 27.89 6.07 -17.30
N ASP A 115 27.36 4.99 -16.71
CA ASP A 115 26.35 4.97 -15.64
C ASP A 115 26.98 5.45 -14.32
N LEU A 116 27.16 6.77 -14.20
CA LEU A 116 27.81 7.42 -13.04
C LEU A 116 26.90 7.51 -11.81
N VAL A 117 25.60 7.21 -11.94
CA VAL A 117 24.68 7.08 -10.81
C VAL A 117 24.52 5.58 -10.58
N ARG A 118 25.24 5.02 -9.60
CA ARG A 118 25.21 3.58 -9.25
C ARG A 118 23.85 3.08 -8.73
N ARG A 119 22.70 3.57 -9.23
CA ARG A 119 21.34 3.04 -9.04
C ARG A 119 20.97 2.82 -7.57
N ARG A 120 21.58 3.57 -6.65
CA ARG A 120 21.36 3.45 -5.20
C ARG A 120 20.21 4.36 -4.76
N PHE A 121 18.99 3.88 -4.97
CA PHE A 121 17.79 4.40 -4.31
C PHE A 121 17.69 3.84 -2.90
N THR A 122 18.69 4.17 -2.10
CA THR A 122 18.81 3.79 -0.69
C THR A 122 19.07 5.05 0.10
N ALA A 123 18.16 5.37 1.01
CA ALA A 123 18.39 6.34 2.06
C ALA A 123 18.76 5.60 3.34
N GLU A 124 19.55 6.23 4.20
CA GLU A 124 19.96 5.66 5.50
C GLU A 124 18.89 5.88 6.57
N GLU A 125 18.05 6.90 6.41
CA GLU A 125 17.01 7.31 7.36
C GLU A 125 15.73 7.75 6.64
N PRO A 126 14.56 7.70 7.31
CA PRO A 126 13.33 8.28 6.81
C PRO A 126 13.49 9.76 6.46
N ASN A 127 12.81 10.22 5.42
CA ASN A 127 12.76 11.63 5.00
C ASN A 127 14.12 12.23 4.57
N ARG A 128 15.10 11.42 4.20
CA ARG A 128 16.32 11.94 3.56
C ARG A 128 16.15 12.16 2.06
N LEU A 129 15.42 11.25 1.40
CA LEU A 129 15.17 11.29 -0.03
C LEU A 129 13.72 10.90 -0.32
N TRP A 130 13.00 11.82 -0.96
CA TRP A 130 11.67 11.60 -1.51
C TRP A 130 11.74 11.57 -3.03
N VAL A 131 10.95 10.69 -3.63
CA VAL A 131 10.80 10.60 -5.08
C VAL A 131 9.35 10.91 -5.42
N SER A 132 9.15 11.82 -6.37
CA SER A 132 7.84 12.26 -6.84
C SER A 132 7.66 11.95 -8.33
N ASP A 133 6.47 11.52 -8.70
CA ASP A 133 6.09 11.34 -10.10
C ASP A 133 4.58 11.57 -10.30
N ILE A 134 4.19 11.83 -11.54
CA ILE A 134 2.79 11.95 -11.96
C ILE A 134 2.51 10.91 -13.04
N THR A 135 1.41 10.18 -12.91
CA THR A 135 0.94 9.27 -13.96
C THR A 135 -0.52 9.54 -14.30
N GLU A 136 -0.88 9.32 -15.57
CA GLU A 136 -2.25 9.36 -16.07
C GLU A 136 -2.89 7.98 -16.12
N HIS A 137 -4.17 7.91 -15.80
CA HIS A 137 -4.96 6.69 -15.77
C HIS A 137 -6.28 6.89 -16.53
N PRO A 138 -6.57 6.08 -17.55
CA PRO A 138 -7.78 6.25 -18.35
C PRO A 138 -9.03 5.70 -17.64
N THR A 139 -10.14 6.40 -17.77
CA THR A 139 -11.52 5.93 -17.52
C THR A 139 -12.38 6.15 -18.75
N THR A 140 -13.60 5.61 -18.76
CA THR A 140 -14.57 5.85 -19.85
C THR A 140 -14.95 7.34 -19.98
N GLU A 141 -14.94 8.10 -18.88
CA GLU A 141 -15.26 9.53 -18.82
C GLU A 141 -14.05 10.44 -19.14
N GLY A 142 -12.84 9.89 -19.13
CA GLY A 142 -11.61 10.60 -19.45
C GLY A 142 -10.45 10.24 -18.53
N LYS A 143 -9.39 11.03 -18.54
CA LYS A 143 -8.19 10.71 -17.78
C LYS A 143 -8.26 11.23 -16.35
N VAL A 144 -7.72 10.46 -15.42
CA VAL A 144 -7.42 10.86 -14.04
C VAL A 144 -5.91 10.92 -13.89
N TYR A 145 -5.40 12.00 -13.34
CA TYR A 145 -3.97 12.19 -13.06
C TYR A 145 -3.74 12.02 -11.56
N CYS A 146 -2.70 11.26 -11.21
CA CYS A 146 -2.29 11.08 -9.83
C CYS A 146 -0.82 11.46 -9.69
N ALA A 147 -0.53 12.38 -8.79
CA ALA A 147 0.81 12.65 -8.32
C ALA A 147 1.04 11.89 -7.01
N ALA A 148 2.21 11.27 -6.85
CA ALA A 148 2.58 10.55 -5.64
C ALA A 148 4.01 10.91 -5.23
N VAL A 149 4.21 11.11 -3.93
CA VAL A 149 5.51 11.33 -3.28
C VAL A 149 5.79 10.13 -2.40
N VAL A 150 6.87 9.41 -2.68
CA VAL A 150 7.28 8.22 -1.92
C VAL A 150 8.60 8.47 -1.22
N ASP A 151 8.66 8.11 0.06
CA ASP A 151 9.91 8.09 0.81
C ASP A 151 10.74 6.85 0.45
N VAL A 152 11.99 7.06 0.06
CA VAL A 152 12.85 5.99 -0.47
C VAL A 152 13.22 4.98 0.62
N PHE A 153 13.40 5.44 1.86
CA PHE A 153 13.71 4.59 3.00
C PHE A 153 12.54 3.67 3.36
N SER A 154 11.38 4.25 3.71
CA SER A 154 10.22 3.49 4.17
C SER A 154 9.40 2.84 3.06
N ARG A 155 9.58 3.28 1.80
CA ARG A 155 8.75 2.93 0.64
C ARG A 155 7.27 3.32 0.76
N MET A 156 6.93 4.13 1.76
CA MET A 156 5.57 4.64 1.98
C MET A 156 5.28 5.81 1.04
N VAL A 157 4.04 5.89 0.56
CA VAL A 157 3.53 7.11 -0.06
C VAL A 157 3.31 8.12 1.05
N VAL A 158 4.17 9.14 1.11
CA VAL A 158 4.11 10.18 2.12
C VAL A 158 3.18 11.32 1.75
N GLY A 159 2.91 11.51 0.46
CA GLY A 159 1.90 12.44 -0.04
C GLY A 159 1.43 12.03 -1.43
N TRP A 160 0.22 12.45 -1.79
CA TRP A 160 -0.36 12.19 -3.10
C TRP A 160 -1.44 13.23 -3.41
N SER A 161 -1.79 13.39 -4.67
CA SER A 161 -2.91 14.23 -5.10
C SER A 161 -3.52 13.63 -6.37
N ILE A 162 -4.83 13.81 -6.55
CA ILE A 162 -5.59 13.27 -7.68
C ILE A 162 -6.43 14.40 -8.28
N ALA A 163 -6.34 14.57 -9.60
CA ALA A 163 -7.15 15.54 -10.35
C ALA A 163 -7.48 15.01 -11.76
N ASP A 164 -8.28 15.76 -12.50
CA ASP A 164 -8.57 15.52 -13.92
C ASP A 164 -7.66 16.34 -14.86
N HIS A 165 -6.68 17.05 -14.31
CA HIS A 165 -5.71 17.87 -15.02
C HIS A 165 -4.27 17.59 -14.58
N ILE A 166 -3.30 17.83 -15.49
CA ILE A 166 -1.85 17.65 -15.25
C ILE A 166 -1.14 18.96 -14.88
N ARG A 167 -1.81 19.84 -14.15
CA ARG A 167 -1.26 21.16 -13.77
C ARG A 167 -0.32 21.07 -12.56
N SER A 168 0.49 22.11 -12.35
CA SER A 168 1.50 22.16 -11.28
C SER A 168 0.91 22.04 -9.88
N GLU A 169 -0.33 22.47 -9.67
CA GLU A 169 -1.02 22.38 -8.37
C GLU A 169 -1.15 20.94 -7.89
N LEU A 170 -1.33 19.98 -8.81
CA LEU A 170 -1.41 18.56 -8.48
C LEU A 170 -0.15 18.07 -7.74
N VAL A 171 1.02 18.47 -8.23
CA VAL A 171 2.30 18.11 -7.61
C VAL A 171 2.50 18.86 -6.30
N VAL A 172 2.17 20.16 -6.28
CA VAL A 172 2.31 21.00 -5.10
C VAL A 172 1.46 20.46 -3.95
N ASP A 173 0.20 20.08 -4.23
CA ASP A 173 -0.70 19.48 -3.24
C ASP A 173 -0.15 18.18 -2.65
N ALA A 174 0.40 17.31 -3.51
CA ALA A 174 1.01 16.06 -3.07
C ALA A 174 2.23 16.31 -2.17
N LEU A 175 3.04 17.31 -2.51
CA LEU A 175 4.21 17.71 -1.73
C LEU A 175 3.81 18.37 -0.39
N GLU A 176 2.84 19.28 -0.40
CA GLU A 176 2.31 19.90 0.82
C GLU A 176 1.74 18.85 1.77
N MET A 177 1.02 17.85 1.23
CA MET A 177 0.55 16.70 2.02
C MET A 177 1.72 15.93 2.64
N ALA A 178 2.79 15.69 1.89
CA ALA A 178 3.99 15.01 2.38
C ALA A 178 4.66 15.80 3.52
N CYS A 179 4.85 17.10 3.33
CA CYS A 179 5.40 18.00 4.35
C CYS A 179 4.56 18.01 5.61
N TRP A 180 3.23 18.11 5.48
CA TRP A 180 2.32 18.15 6.62
C TRP A 180 2.36 16.84 7.43
N ARG A 181 2.41 15.69 6.76
CA ARG A 181 2.43 14.37 7.40
C ARG A 181 3.76 14.02 8.04
N ARG A 182 4.88 14.36 7.39
CA ARG A 182 6.22 13.94 7.82
C ARG A 182 7.01 14.98 8.58
N ARG A 183 6.65 16.27 8.45
CA ARG A 183 7.39 17.41 9.01
C ARG A 183 8.90 17.24 8.84
N PRO A 184 9.37 17.11 7.60
CA PRO A 184 10.78 16.81 7.32
C PRO A 184 11.68 17.86 7.93
N GLN A 185 12.86 17.46 8.39
CA GLN A 185 13.90 18.42 8.75
C GLN A 185 14.42 19.11 7.48
N PRO A 186 14.92 20.36 7.59
CA PRO A 186 15.58 21.02 6.48
C PRO A 186 16.69 20.14 5.88
N GLY A 187 16.73 20.06 4.54
CA GLY A 187 17.72 19.25 3.82
C GLY A 187 17.19 17.93 3.24
N THR A 188 15.91 17.61 3.41
CA THR A 188 15.26 16.51 2.65
C THR A 188 15.34 16.79 1.15
N ILE A 189 15.86 15.82 0.40
CA ILE A 189 15.99 15.89 -1.05
C ILE A 189 14.69 15.40 -1.68
N VAL A 190 14.10 16.20 -2.57
CA VAL A 190 12.98 15.77 -3.42
C VAL A 190 13.50 15.59 -4.84
N HIS A 191 13.45 14.36 -5.31
CA HIS A 191 13.76 13.98 -6.68
C HIS A 191 12.47 13.87 -7.49
N ALA A 192 12.42 14.55 -8.63
CA ALA A 192 11.33 14.45 -9.58
C ALA A 192 11.88 14.44 -11.01
N ASP A 193 11.28 13.63 -11.87
CA ASP A 193 11.57 13.65 -13.30
C ASP A 193 11.10 14.98 -13.90
N ARG A 194 11.85 15.51 -14.87
CA ARG A 194 11.59 16.85 -15.47
C ARG A 194 10.31 16.86 -16.31
N GLY A 195 9.16 16.92 -15.66
CA GLY A 195 7.91 17.44 -16.23
C GLY A 195 7.86 18.96 -16.13
N SER A 196 7.19 19.63 -17.07
CA SER A 196 7.02 21.10 -17.05
C SER A 196 6.38 21.61 -15.75
N GLN A 197 5.61 20.75 -15.07
CA GLN A 197 4.98 20.96 -13.77
C GLN A 197 5.99 21.11 -12.64
N TYR A 198 7.02 20.25 -12.64
CA TYR A 198 8.11 20.24 -11.65
C TYR A 198 9.12 21.38 -11.85
N THR A 199 9.13 22.00 -13.03
CA THR A 199 9.93 23.19 -13.33
C THR A 199 9.21 24.52 -13.06
N SER A 200 7.95 24.47 -12.62
CA SER A 200 7.17 25.68 -12.38
C SER A 200 7.73 26.51 -11.21
N TRP A 201 7.63 27.84 -11.31
CA TRP A 201 8.10 28.76 -10.27
C TRP A 201 7.41 28.49 -8.92
N ILE A 202 6.11 28.16 -8.96
CA ILE A 202 5.30 27.82 -7.78
C ILE A 202 5.89 26.60 -7.04
N PHE A 203 6.25 25.54 -7.77
CA PHE A 203 6.85 24.35 -7.19
C PHE A 203 8.22 24.64 -6.55
N GLY A 204 9.09 25.39 -7.26
CA GLY A 204 10.39 25.78 -6.74
C GLY A 204 10.31 26.69 -5.50
N HIS A 205 9.33 27.60 -5.46
CA HIS A 205 9.09 28.44 -4.29
C HIS A 205 8.63 27.60 -3.09
N ARG A 206 7.66 26.69 -3.29
CA ARG A 206 7.14 25.81 -2.22
C ARG A 206 8.19 24.87 -1.65
N LEU A 207 9.07 24.31 -2.49
CA LEU A 207 10.21 23.50 -2.03
C LEU A 207 11.10 24.31 -1.06
N ARG A 208 11.48 25.54 -1.45
CA ARG A 208 12.33 26.39 -0.61
C ARG A 208 11.65 26.77 0.70
N THR A 209 10.37 27.14 0.66
CA THR A 209 9.62 27.50 1.87
C THR A 209 9.48 26.33 2.85
N ALA A 210 9.40 25.09 2.33
CA ALA A 210 9.37 23.88 3.15
C ALA A 210 10.75 23.39 3.61
N GLY A 211 11.84 24.09 3.28
CA GLY A 211 13.21 23.67 3.62
C GLY A 211 13.69 22.45 2.83
N LEU A 212 13.04 22.15 1.69
CA LEU A 212 13.32 21.00 0.84
C LEU A 212 14.34 21.37 -0.25
N LEU A 213 15.24 20.43 -0.53
CA LEU A 213 16.22 20.56 -1.59
C LEU A 213 15.70 19.86 -2.85
N GLY A 214 15.34 20.64 -3.86
CA GLY A 214 14.94 20.10 -5.16
C GLY A 214 16.15 19.55 -5.91
N SER A 215 16.15 18.25 -6.21
CA SER A 215 17.11 17.62 -7.12
C SER A 215 16.40 17.26 -8.42
N MET A 216 16.37 18.17 -9.39
CA MET A 216 15.90 17.86 -10.73
C MET A 216 17.02 17.16 -11.50
N GLY A 217 16.82 15.89 -11.90
CA GLY A 217 17.82 15.10 -12.63
C GLY A 217 18.35 15.83 -13.88
N ARG A 218 19.60 15.55 -14.29
CA ARG A 218 20.12 15.99 -15.60
C ARG A 218 19.30 15.33 -16.71
N VAL A 219 19.29 15.95 -17.89
CA VAL A 219 18.67 15.40 -19.10
C VAL A 219 19.21 13.98 -19.32
N ALA A 220 18.28 13.05 -19.57
CA ALA A 220 18.50 11.65 -19.91
C ALA A 220 19.02 10.73 -18.78
N SER A 221 18.09 10.14 -18.03
CA SER A 221 17.87 8.70 -18.18
C SER A 221 16.44 8.35 -17.79
N SER A 222 15.68 7.72 -18.67
CA SER A 222 14.39 7.08 -18.36
C SER A 222 14.58 5.83 -17.47
N VAL A 223 15.59 5.86 -16.59
CA VAL A 223 16.15 4.73 -15.84
C VAL A 223 16.35 5.11 -14.37
N ASP A 224 16.24 6.41 -14.01
CA ASP A 224 16.45 6.96 -12.67
C ASP A 224 15.20 6.91 -11.76
N ASN A 225 14.07 6.38 -12.20
CA ASN A 225 12.84 6.33 -11.40
C ASN A 225 12.28 4.92 -11.15
N GLY A 226 13.16 3.92 -11.07
CA GLY A 226 12.76 2.51 -10.90
C GLY A 226 11.92 2.23 -9.64
N LEU A 227 12.02 3.08 -8.61
CA LEU A 227 11.16 2.98 -7.42
C LEU A 227 9.71 3.33 -7.77
N MET A 228 9.50 4.39 -8.53
CA MET A 228 8.17 4.88 -8.85
C MET A 228 7.54 4.09 -9.99
N GLU A 229 8.31 3.64 -10.97
CA GLU A 229 7.86 2.64 -11.93
C GLU A 229 7.37 1.37 -11.24
N SER A 230 8.08 0.91 -10.20
CA SER A 230 7.67 -0.25 -9.40
C SER A 230 6.38 0.03 -8.62
N PHE A 231 6.18 1.26 -8.16
CA PHE A 231 4.95 1.70 -7.50
C PHE A 231 3.78 1.72 -8.47
N TRP A 232 3.89 2.39 -9.61
CA TRP A 232 2.84 2.45 -10.63
C TRP A 232 2.50 1.08 -11.19
N SER A 233 3.51 0.26 -11.50
CA SER A 233 3.29 -1.13 -11.92
C SER A 233 2.56 -1.95 -10.85
N THR A 234 2.81 -1.66 -9.58
CA THR A 234 2.08 -2.30 -8.47
C THR A 234 0.62 -1.85 -8.44
N MET A 235 0.34 -0.56 -8.48
CA MET A 235 -1.03 -0.03 -8.49
C MET A 235 -1.80 -0.53 -9.71
N GLN A 236 -1.16 -0.55 -10.89
CA GLN A 236 -1.75 -1.09 -12.10
C GLN A 236 -2.22 -2.54 -11.90
N ARG A 237 -1.36 -3.40 -11.34
CA ARG A 237 -1.67 -4.81 -11.10
C ARG A 237 -2.71 -5.04 -10.01
N GLU A 238 -2.55 -4.36 -8.89
CA GLU A 238 -3.31 -4.65 -7.67
C GLU A 238 -4.66 -3.93 -7.63
N LEU A 239 -4.82 -2.86 -8.42
CA LEU A 239 -6.03 -2.03 -8.49
C LEU A 239 -6.57 -1.90 -9.92
N LEU A 240 -5.81 -1.31 -10.83
CA LEU A 240 -6.35 -0.79 -12.10
C LEU A 240 -6.79 -1.90 -13.07
N ASP A 241 -5.99 -2.95 -13.23
CA ASP A 241 -6.26 -4.07 -14.14
C ASP A 241 -7.38 -5.01 -13.65
N ARG A 242 -7.91 -4.79 -12.44
CA ARG A 242 -8.87 -5.71 -11.81
C ARG A 242 -10.32 -5.45 -12.18
N ARG A 243 -10.64 -4.23 -12.62
CA ARG A 243 -11.98 -3.84 -13.04
C ARG A 243 -11.91 -2.70 -14.04
N SER A 244 -12.97 -2.52 -14.82
CA SER A 244 -13.17 -1.33 -15.64
C SER A 244 -13.62 -0.16 -14.76
N TRP A 245 -13.25 1.06 -15.16
CA TRP A 245 -13.53 2.29 -14.43
C TRP A 245 -14.38 3.20 -15.28
N SER A 246 -15.62 3.46 -14.84
CA SER A 246 -16.57 4.23 -15.63
C SER A 246 -16.39 5.74 -15.42
N THR A 247 -16.17 6.16 -14.17
CA THR A 247 -16.09 7.59 -13.81
C THR A 247 -14.75 7.97 -13.21
N ARG A 248 -14.39 9.25 -13.32
CA ARG A 248 -13.17 9.80 -12.69
C ARG A 248 -13.24 9.74 -11.16
N ALA A 249 -14.41 9.99 -10.58
CA ALA A 249 -14.63 9.97 -9.15
C ALA A 249 -14.49 8.56 -8.55
N GLU A 250 -15.00 7.54 -9.23
CA GLU A 250 -14.86 6.15 -8.81
C GLU A 250 -13.39 5.72 -8.80
N LEU A 251 -12.66 6.03 -9.87
CA LEU A 251 -11.23 5.72 -9.95
C LEU A 251 -10.45 6.47 -8.87
N GLY A 252 -10.67 7.77 -8.71
CA GLY A 252 -9.99 8.58 -7.69
C GLY A 252 -10.22 8.06 -6.26
N THR A 253 -11.46 7.67 -5.93
CA THR A 253 -11.81 7.10 -4.63
C THR A 253 -11.09 5.77 -4.38
N ALA A 254 -11.00 4.92 -5.41
CA ALA A 254 -10.35 3.64 -5.27
C ALA A 254 -8.82 3.74 -5.21
N MET A 255 -8.22 4.71 -5.91
CA MET A 255 -6.80 5.03 -5.79
C MET A 255 -6.48 5.51 -4.36
N PHE A 256 -7.30 6.41 -3.81
CA PHE A 256 -7.21 6.84 -2.42
C PHE A 256 -7.27 5.67 -1.43
N GLU A 257 -8.32 4.85 -1.53
CA GLU A 257 -8.52 3.69 -0.64
C GLU A 257 -7.34 2.72 -0.75
N TRP A 258 -6.83 2.52 -1.96
CA TRP A 258 -5.68 1.65 -2.19
C TRP A 258 -4.41 2.22 -1.57
N ILE A 259 -4.13 3.53 -1.68
CA ILE A 259 -2.93 4.14 -1.08
C ILE A 259 -3.02 4.15 0.45
N GLU A 260 -4.11 4.68 1.01
CA GLU A 260 -4.25 4.96 2.45
C GLU A 260 -4.66 3.73 3.26
N ALA A 261 -5.57 2.89 2.75
CA ALA A 261 -6.15 1.79 3.51
C ALA A 261 -5.42 0.45 3.27
N PHE A 262 -4.64 0.35 2.18
CA PHE A 262 -3.97 -0.90 1.80
C PHE A 262 -2.45 -0.77 1.65
N TYR A 263 -1.96 0.10 0.76
CA TYR A 263 -0.54 0.21 0.41
C TYR A 263 0.32 0.61 1.61
N ASN A 264 0.00 1.74 2.26
CA ASN A 264 0.77 2.21 3.41
C ASN A 264 0.63 1.32 4.67
N PRO A 265 -0.58 0.92 5.12
CA PRO A 265 -0.75 0.28 6.42
C PRO A 265 -0.60 -1.26 6.40
N ARG A 266 -0.90 -1.91 5.27
CA ARG A 266 -1.06 -3.38 5.22
C ARG A 266 -0.12 -4.06 4.24
N ARG A 267 0.33 -3.37 3.19
CA ARG A 267 1.09 -3.99 2.12
C ARG A 267 2.52 -4.27 2.55
N ARG A 268 2.98 -5.51 2.33
CA ARG A 268 4.37 -5.89 2.59
C ARG A 268 5.26 -5.61 1.40
N HIS A 269 6.32 -4.86 1.65
CA HIS A 269 7.29 -4.46 0.63
C HIS A 269 8.48 -5.43 0.63
N SER A 270 8.65 -6.16 -0.47
CA SER A 270 9.80 -7.07 -0.64
C SER A 270 11.14 -6.34 -0.68
N GLY A 271 11.16 -5.06 -1.09
CA GLY A 271 12.37 -4.24 -1.16
C GLY A 271 12.98 -3.85 0.20
N ILE A 272 12.24 -3.97 1.29
CA ILE A 272 12.68 -3.69 2.67
C ILE A 272 12.63 -4.95 3.55
N GLY A 273 12.74 -6.14 2.96
CA GLY A 273 12.74 -7.40 3.71
C GLY A 273 11.39 -7.78 4.34
N TYR A 274 10.28 -7.22 3.85
CA TYR A 274 8.91 -7.47 4.36
C TYR A 274 8.65 -7.01 5.81
N LEU A 275 9.47 -6.09 6.33
CA LEU A 275 9.25 -5.48 7.64
C LEU A 275 7.93 -4.70 7.66
N LYS A 276 7.19 -4.86 8.76
CA LYS A 276 6.00 -4.07 9.08
C LYS A 276 6.46 -2.66 9.46
N HIS A 277 6.09 -1.64 8.69
CA HIS A 277 6.34 -0.24 9.07
C HIS A 277 5.07 0.39 9.63
N PHE A 278 4.68 -0.02 10.84
CA PHE A 278 3.97 0.87 11.76
C PHE A 278 4.09 0.30 13.17
N PHE A 279 5.05 0.82 13.92
CA PHE A 279 4.94 1.29 15.32
C PHE A 279 6.29 1.88 15.72
N GLY A 280 6.30 3.19 15.99
CA GLY A 280 7.15 3.71 17.05
C GLY A 280 6.76 3.05 18.39
N PRO A 281 7.61 3.11 19.42
CA PRO A 281 7.73 2.09 20.47
C PRO A 281 6.60 2.04 21.53
N VAL A 282 5.33 2.34 21.22
CA VAL A 282 4.31 2.56 22.25
C VAL A 282 2.92 1.98 21.91
N TRP A 283 2.73 0.68 22.13
CA TRP A 283 1.46 -0.03 21.88
C TRP A 283 0.30 0.44 22.78
N TYR A 284 0.59 0.97 23.97
CA TYR A 284 -0.41 1.46 24.92
C TYR A 284 -0.98 2.85 24.59
N MET A 285 -0.47 3.53 23.56
CA MET A 285 -1.00 4.83 23.08
C MET A 285 -1.95 4.67 21.87
N ALA A 286 -2.18 3.44 21.41
CA ALA A 286 -3.06 3.17 20.26
C ALA A 286 -4.50 3.65 20.48
N TRP A 287 -5.00 3.61 21.72
CA TRP A 287 -6.36 4.08 22.07
C TRP A 287 -6.51 5.61 21.99
N LEU A 288 -5.42 6.37 22.08
CA LEU A 288 -5.41 7.84 21.90
C LEU A 288 -5.24 8.26 20.44
N LEU A 289 -4.56 7.43 19.63
CA LEU A 289 -4.40 7.66 18.20
C LEU A 289 -5.65 7.25 17.41
N LEU A 290 -6.42 6.27 17.89
CA LEU A 290 -7.60 5.72 17.22
C LEU A 290 -8.70 6.78 16.96
N PRO A 291 -9.03 7.70 17.88
CA PRO A 291 -9.96 8.80 17.59
C PRO A 291 -9.44 9.77 16.53
N ILE A 292 -8.14 10.06 16.52
CA ILE A 292 -7.51 10.97 15.53
C ILE A 292 -7.48 10.33 14.14
N GLU A 293 -7.14 9.03 14.08
CA GLU A 293 -7.19 8.20 12.88
C GLU A 293 -8.63 8.09 12.36
N LEU A 294 -9.61 7.86 13.24
CA LEU A 294 -11.04 7.74 12.90
C LEU A 294 -11.61 9.06 12.36
N ILE A 295 -11.31 10.19 13.02
CA ILE A 295 -11.68 11.53 12.56
C ILE A 295 -10.98 11.86 11.24
N SER A 296 -9.68 11.54 11.11
CA SER A 296 -8.96 11.67 9.83
C SER A 296 -9.56 10.80 8.73
N HIS A 297 -9.99 9.57 9.03
CA HIS A 297 -10.64 8.67 8.09
C HIS A 297 -12.01 9.17 7.65
N PHE A 298 -12.68 9.97 8.48
CA PHE A 298 -13.98 10.57 8.18
C PHE A 298 -13.84 11.91 7.43
N VAL A 299 -12.87 12.73 7.82
CA VAL A 299 -12.62 14.06 7.25
C VAL A 299 -11.86 13.98 5.92
N ARG A 300 -10.91 13.06 5.75
CA ARG A 300 -10.10 12.95 4.52
C ARG A 300 -10.95 12.65 3.27
N PRO A 301 -11.88 11.69 3.25
CA PRO A 301 -12.77 11.48 2.11
C PRO A 301 -13.67 12.68 1.83
N PHE A 302 -14.10 13.41 2.86
CA PHE A 302 -14.94 14.60 2.71
C PHE A 302 -14.13 15.79 2.14
N THR A 303 -12.96 16.08 2.70
CA THR A 303 -12.03 17.10 2.17
C THR A 303 -11.52 16.74 0.77
N LEU A 304 -11.35 15.45 0.47
CA LEU A 304 -11.02 14.95 -0.86
C LEU A 304 -12.21 15.07 -1.79
N ALA A 305 -13.43 14.73 -1.39
CA ALA A 305 -14.63 14.94 -2.22
C ALA A 305 -14.82 16.43 -2.53
N LEU A 306 -14.56 17.32 -1.56
CA LEU A 306 -14.56 18.77 -1.75
C LEU A 306 -13.40 19.25 -2.64
N ARG A 307 -12.18 18.72 -2.50
CA ARG A 307 -11.04 19.03 -3.37
C ARG A 307 -11.20 18.48 -4.78
N LEU A 308 -11.71 17.26 -4.92
CA LEU A 308 -11.96 16.60 -6.19
C LEU A 308 -13.08 17.33 -6.94
N LYS A 309 -14.18 17.66 -6.25
CA LYS A 309 -15.28 18.45 -6.79
C LYS A 309 -14.86 19.90 -7.06
N GLY A 310 -13.99 20.48 -6.24
CA GLY A 310 -13.41 21.81 -6.45
C GLY A 310 -12.48 21.87 -7.66
N ASN A 311 -11.57 20.91 -7.79
CA ASN A 311 -10.65 20.79 -8.91
C ASN A 311 -11.38 20.47 -10.23
N MET A 312 -12.47 19.69 -10.18
CA MET A 312 -13.30 19.36 -11.36
C MET A 312 -14.31 20.45 -11.75
N ALA A 313 -14.66 21.39 -10.87
CA ALA A 313 -15.75 22.35 -11.10
C ALA A 313 -15.32 23.75 -11.57
N GLY A 314 -14.02 24.01 -11.77
CA GLY A 314 -13.52 25.25 -12.40
C GLY A 314 -13.87 26.57 -11.70
N ASP A 315 -12.94 27.09 -10.91
CA ASP A 315 -12.65 28.48 -10.49
C ASP A 315 -13.74 29.53 -10.13
N HIS A 316 -15.03 29.38 -10.45
CA HIS A 316 -16.05 30.40 -10.10
C HIS A 316 -17.21 29.90 -9.24
N THR A 317 -17.40 28.57 -9.16
CA THR A 317 -18.49 27.97 -8.36
C THR A 317 -18.02 27.56 -6.96
N VAL A 318 -16.70 27.40 -6.77
CA VAL A 318 -16.13 26.88 -5.51
C VAL A 318 -16.22 27.92 -4.40
N LEU A 319 -15.91 29.20 -4.68
CA LEU A 319 -15.99 30.26 -3.68
C LEU A 319 -17.45 30.54 -3.25
N SER A 320 -18.41 30.52 -4.19
CA SER A 320 -19.82 30.77 -3.89
C SER A 320 -20.46 29.61 -3.12
N VAL A 321 -20.07 28.37 -3.40
CA VAL A 321 -20.50 27.18 -2.65
C VAL A 321 -19.87 27.14 -1.27
N PHE A 322 -18.58 27.45 -1.11
CA PHE A 322 -17.93 27.51 0.21
C PHE A 322 -18.51 28.63 1.10
N THR A 323 -18.80 29.80 0.54
CA THR A 323 -19.35 30.93 1.31
C THR A 323 -20.83 30.72 1.67
N SER A 324 -21.59 29.98 0.85
CA SER A 324 -23.00 29.65 1.12
C SER A 324 -23.20 28.40 1.98
N MET A 325 -22.23 27.47 2.02
CA MET A 325 -22.30 26.25 2.82
C MET A 325 -21.70 26.37 4.23
N ALA A 326 -20.85 27.37 4.48
CA ALA A 326 -20.16 27.56 5.77
C ALA A 326 -21.09 27.63 7.00
N PRO A 327 -22.31 28.21 6.94
CA PRO A 327 -23.23 28.21 8.09
C PRO A 327 -24.05 26.93 8.24
N TRP A 328 -24.19 26.12 7.19
CA TRP A 328 -25.20 25.04 7.12
C TRP A 328 -24.64 23.61 7.15
N ILE A 329 -23.36 23.39 6.82
CA ILE A 329 -22.81 22.03 6.62
C ILE A 329 -21.75 21.60 7.64
N VAL A 330 -21.10 22.54 8.33
CA VAL A 330 -20.26 22.19 9.49
C VAL A 330 -21.07 22.52 10.73
N PRO A 331 -21.81 21.54 11.30
CA PRO A 331 -22.59 21.83 12.49
C PRO A 331 -21.61 22.27 13.57
N VAL A 332 -21.97 23.29 14.36
CA VAL A 332 -21.20 23.83 15.50
C VAL A 332 -20.48 22.74 16.34
N PRO A 333 -21.05 21.53 16.56
CA PRO A 333 -20.35 20.41 17.20
C PRO A 333 -19.06 19.95 16.53
N VAL A 334 -18.91 20.06 15.20
CA VAL A 334 -17.68 19.66 14.47
C VAL A 334 -16.56 20.68 14.67
N TYR A 335 -16.89 21.98 14.73
CA TYR A 335 -15.92 23.00 15.15
C TYR A 335 -15.50 22.79 16.62
N PHE A 336 -16.45 22.44 17.48
CA PHE A 336 -16.17 22.09 18.87
C PHE A 336 -15.28 20.84 18.97
N LEU A 337 -15.52 19.83 18.13
CA LEU A 337 -14.69 18.64 18.04
C LEU A 337 -13.28 18.97 17.51
N GLY A 338 -13.15 19.88 16.55
CA GLY A 338 -11.86 20.38 16.07
C GLY A 338 -11.08 21.12 17.16
N LEU A 339 -11.75 21.99 17.92
CA LEU A 339 -11.16 22.66 19.08
C LEU A 339 -10.75 21.67 20.17
N LEU A 340 -11.59 20.66 20.45
CA LEU A 340 -11.30 19.57 21.38
C LEU A 340 -10.06 18.78 20.94
N VAL A 341 -9.93 18.47 19.64
CA VAL A 341 -8.78 17.78 19.06
C VAL A 341 -7.51 18.63 19.18
N CYS A 342 -7.58 19.92 18.88
CA CYS A 342 -6.45 20.84 19.08
C CYS A 342 -6.03 20.91 20.56
N PHE A 343 -7.00 20.94 21.47
CA PHE A 343 -6.76 20.95 22.91
C PHE A 343 -6.12 19.64 23.40
N LEU A 344 -6.67 18.49 22.99
CA LEU A 344 -6.11 17.16 23.28
C LEU A 344 -4.70 17.02 22.73
N GLN A 345 -4.44 17.51 21.51
CA GLN A 345 -3.12 17.45 20.88
C GLN A 345 -2.11 18.34 21.62
N ALA A 346 -2.50 19.53 22.05
CA ALA A 346 -1.67 20.40 22.89
C ALA A 346 -1.38 19.75 24.25
N PHE A 347 -2.40 19.16 24.88
CA PHE A 347 -2.27 18.47 26.16
C PHE A 347 -1.33 17.25 26.08
N ILE A 348 -1.49 16.41 25.05
CA ILE A 348 -0.62 15.26 24.79
C ILE A 348 0.82 15.73 24.57
N PHE A 349 1.03 16.81 23.81
CA PHE A 349 2.36 17.35 23.56
C PHE A 349 3.04 17.84 24.84
N VAL A 350 2.30 18.52 25.72
CA VAL A 350 2.79 18.94 27.04
C VAL A 350 3.16 17.73 27.89
N MET A 351 2.29 16.71 27.94
CA MET A 351 2.56 15.47 28.69
C MET A 351 3.80 14.73 28.17
N LEU A 352 3.96 14.63 26.85
CA LEU A 352 5.12 13.97 26.24
C LEU A 352 6.41 14.73 26.52
N THR A 353 6.33 16.05 26.55
CA THR A 353 7.46 16.93 26.90
C THR A 353 7.83 16.77 28.38
N MET A 354 6.84 16.71 29.29
CA MET A 354 7.08 16.48 30.72
C MET A 354 7.68 15.10 30.99
N VAL A 355 7.19 14.05 30.34
CA VAL A 355 7.77 12.70 30.44
C VAL A 355 9.19 12.67 29.89
N TYR A 356 9.44 13.32 28.75
CA TYR A 356 10.78 13.40 28.17
C TYR A 356 11.77 14.14 29.09
N ILE A 357 11.35 15.25 29.70
CA ILE A 357 12.17 15.99 30.68
C ILE A 357 12.39 15.15 31.94
N SER A 358 11.38 14.40 32.42
CA SER A 358 11.52 13.50 33.56
C SER A 358 12.52 12.38 33.28
N MET A 359 12.44 11.75 32.10
CA MET A 359 13.37 10.70 31.69
C MET A 359 14.78 11.21 31.47
N ALA A 360 14.94 12.44 30.96
CA ALA A 360 16.25 13.08 30.82
C ALA A 360 16.89 13.42 32.18
N LYS A 361 16.07 13.72 33.20
CA LYS A 361 16.55 14.00 34.56
C LYS A 361 16.97 12.74 35.31
N ASP A 362 16.33 11.60 35.03
CA ASP A 362 16.71 10.29 35.60
C ASP A 362 18.02 9.73 35.00
N SER A 363 18.41 10.16 33.80
CA SER A 363 19.69 9.76 33.17
C SER A 363 20.93 10.52 33.68
N ASP A 364 20.76 11.62 34.42
CA ASP A 364 21.88 12.40 34.98
C ASP A 364 22.27 11.97 36.41
N HIS A 365 21.57 10.98 36.99
CA HIS A 365 21.82 10.46 38.35
C HIS A 365 22.38 9.03 38.41
N HIS A 366 22.93 8.51 37.30
CA HIS A 366 23.61 7.21 37.27
C HIS A 366 25.04 7.29 36.74
#